data_AF-A0A972KY55-F1
#
_entry.id   AF-A0A972KY55-F1
#
_cell.length_a   1.000
_cell.length_b   1.000
_cell.length_c   1.000
_cell.angle_alpha   90.00
_cell.angle_beta   90.00
_cell.angle_gamma   90.00
#
_symmetry.space_group_name_H-M   'P 1'
#
loop_
_entity.id
_entity.type
_entity.pdbx_description
1 polymer ?
#
loop_
_entity_poly.entity_id
_entity_poly.type
_entity_poly.pdbx_seq_one_letter_code
_entity_poly.pdbx_strand_id
1 'polypeptide(L)'
;MNRLVKLQILAFLVMASVNVSHALTFTVTNEAGEPLPQVMFSRYPLEAPPADLADNGYAPNGVTNQAATSLTRFTNAQGVVTFDDMDSPVKYRARAQGYVDAYLTETNG
;
A
#
# COMPACT_ATOMS: atom_id res chain seq x y z
N MET A 1 38.90 49.41 27.45
CA MET A 1 37.64 49.38 26.68
C MET A 1 37.44 47.96 26.16
N ASN A 2 36.86 47.07 26.98
CA ASN A 2 36.65 45.67 26.59
C ASN A 2 35.19 45.48 26.22
N ARG A 3 34.93 45.21 24.93
CA ARG A 3 33.59 44.97 24.38
C ARG A 3 33.12 43.58 24.82
N LEU A 4 32.11 43.52 25.69
CA LEU A 4 31.35 42.29 25.93
C LEU A 4 30.57 41.94 24.66
N VAL A 5 30.97 40.88 23.97
CA VAL A 5 30.18 40.29 22.89
C VAL A 5 29.07 39.47 23.54
N LYS A 6 27.82 39.95 23.43
CA LYS A 6 26.63 39.21 23.85
C LYS A 6 26.38 38.10 22.82
N LEU A 7 26.64 36.85 23.20
CA LEU A 7 26.32 35.67 22.40
C LEU A 7 24.81 35.40 22.51
N GLN A 8 24.02 35.86 21.54
CA GLN A 8 22.62 35.46 21.42
C GLN A 8 22.56 34.09 20.76
N ILE A 9 22.29 33.04 21.55
CA ILE A 9 22.03 31.69 21.05
C ILE A 9 20.58 31.68 20.54
N LEU A 10 20.43 31.82 19.22
CA LEU A 10 19.16 31.59 18.52
C LEU A 10 18.95 30.07 18.40
N ALA A 11 18.15 29.49 19.30
CA ALA A 11 17.77 28.09 19.22
C ALA A 11 16.77 27.88 18.07
N PHE A 12 17.26 27.31 16.95
CA PHE A 12 16.42 26.90 15.83
C PHE A 12 15.79 25.55 16.16
N LEU A 13 14.51 25.54 16.56
CA LEU A 13 13.76 24.31 16.79
C LEU A 13 13.45 23.68 15.42
N VAL A 14 14.21 22.67 15.03
CA VAL A 14 13.90 21.82 13.88
C VAL A 14 12.68 20.98 14.25
N MET A 15 11.50 21.38 13.76
CA MET A 15 10.32 20.53 13.76
C MET A 15 10.57 19.42 12.72
N ALA A 16 11.01 18.26 13.19
CA ALA A 16 11.04 17.06 12.37
C ALA A 16 9.59 16.64 12.11
N SER A 17 9.14 16.77 10.86
CA SER A 17 7.87 16.22 10.41
C SER A 17 7.90 14.71 10.58
N VAL A 18 7.21 14.18 11.58
CA VAL A 18 6.95 12.75 11.68
C VAL A 18 5.94 12.39 10.59
N ASN A 19 6.37 11.67 9.56
CA ASN A 19 5.47 11.03 8.63
C ASN A 19 4.75 9.92 9.40
N VAL A 20 3.52 10.19 9.85
CA VAL A 20 2.65 9.17 10.42
C VAL A 20 2.17 8.34 9.23
N SER A 21 2.80 7.18 9.00
CA SER A 21 2.23 6.17 8.11
C SER A 21 0.92 5.75 8.75
N HIS A 22 -0.22 6.01 8.10
CA HIS A 22 -1.45 5.39 8.51
C HIS A 22 -1.45 3.95 7.97
N ALA A 23 -2.28 3.11 8.60
CA ALA A 23 -2.45 1.73 8.20
C ALA A 23 -3.93 1.55 7.88
N LEU A 24 -4.22 1.11 6.67
CA LEU A 24 -5.58 0.88 6.21
C LEU A 24 -6.02 -0.52 6.64
N THR A 25 -7.11 -0.58 7.41
CA THR A 25 -7.66 -1.84 7.93
C THR A 25 -9.01 -2.13 7.30
N PHE A 26 -9.16 -3.35 6.78
CA PHE A 26 -10.40 -3.86 6.20
C PHE A 26 -10.99 -4.93 7.11
N THR A 27 -12.32 -4.92 7.23
CA THR A 27 -13.11 -5.99 7.84
C THR A 27 -13.96 -6.63 6.76
N VAL A 28 -13.88 -7.95 6.64
CA VAL A 28 -14.65 -8.73 5.68
C VAL A 28 -15.66 -9.59 6.42
N THR A 29 -16.93 -9.45 6.03
CA THR A 29 -18.06 -10.19 6.60
C THR A 29 -18.88 -10.87 5.52
N ASN A 30 -19.65 -11.89 5.89
CA ASN A 30 -20.68 -12.47 5.02
C ASN A 30 -21.97 -11.63 5.05
N GLU A 31 -23.01 -12.10 4.35
CA GLU A 31 -24.33 -11.45 4.23
C GLU A 31 -25.07 -11.36 5.57
N ALA A 32 -24.77 -12.26 6.52
CA ALA A 32 -25.32 -12.25 7.87
C ALA A 32 -24.53 -11.34 8.82
N GLY A 33 -23.45 -10.71 8.35
CA GLY A 33 -22.57 -9.85 9.15
C GLY A 33 -21.50 -10.60 9.96
N GLU A 34 -21.36 -11.91 9.75
CA GLU A 34 -20.35 -12.72 10.45
C GLU A 34 -18.97 -12.53 9.81
N PRO A 35 -17.89 -12.50 10.61
CA PRO A 35 -16.53 -12.32 10.09
C PRO A 35 -16.10 -13.49 9.21
N LEU A 36 -15.46 -13.19 8.06
CA LEU A 36 -14.94 -14.18 7.13
C LEU A 36 -13.41 -14.32 7.27
N PRO A 37 -12.91 -15.43 7.86
CA PRO A 37 -11.48 -15.69 7.95
C PRO A 37 -10.90 -16.20 6.63
N GLN A 38 -9.58 -16.09 6.48
CA GLN A 38 -8.82 -16.63 5.34
C GLN A 38 -9.23 -16.07 3.96
N VAL A 39 -9.89 -14.92 3.93
CA VAL A 39 -10.16 -14.20 2.69
C VAL A 39 -8.83 -13.71 2.15
N MET A 40 -8.49 -14.09 0.92
CA MET A 40 -7.30 -13.61 0.24
C MET A 40 -7.54 -12.18 -0.22
N PHE A 41 -6.81 -11.24 0.37
CA PHE A 41 -6.91 -9.82 0.08
C PHE A 41 -5.62 -9.36 -0.60
N SER A 42 -5.71 -9.03 -1.88
CA SER A 42 -4.56 -8.64 -2.70
C SER A 42 -4.63 -7.18 -3.09
N ARG A 43 -3.53 -6.46 -2.91
CA ARG A 43 -3.31 -5.07 -3.34
C ARG A 43 -2.44 -5.04 -4.59
N TYR A 44 -2.87 -4.28 -5.58
CA TYR A 44 -2.18 -4.03 -6.84
C TYR A 44 -2.03 -2.53 -7.06
N PRO A 45 -0.88 -2.02 -7.55
CA PRO A 45 -0.80 -0.65 -8.02
C PRO A 45 -1.76 -0.48 -9.21
N LEU A 46 -2.39 0.68 -9.30
CA LEU A 46 -3.32 0.97 -10.39
C LEU A 46 -2.58 1.20 -11.71
N GLU A 47 -1.36 1.74 -11.62
CA GLU A 47 -0.43 1.87 -12.74
C GLU A 47 0.59 0.72 -12.72
N ALA A 48 0.73 0.03 -13.83
CA ALA A 48 1.73 -1.01 -14.03
C ALA A 48 2.73 -0.56 -15.11
N PRO A 49 4.02 -0.92 -14.98
CA PRO A 49 4.98 -0.70 -16.06
C PRO A 49 4.48 -1.36 -17.36
N PRO A 50 4.67 -0.70 -18.52
CA PRO A 50 4.30 -1.30 -19.80
C PRO A 50 5.10 -2.59 -20.01
N ALA A 51 4.40 -3.65 -20.42
CA ALA A 51 5.05 -4.92 -20.75
C ALA A 51 5.63 -4.84 -22.17
N ASP A 52 6.90 -5.22 -22.33
CA ASP A 52 7.48 -5.52 -23.64
C ASP A 52 7.03 -6.92 -24.05
N LEU A 53 6.27 -7.02 -25.15
CA LEU A 53 5.70 -8.27 -25.65
C LEU A 53 6.14 -8.58 -27.08
N ALA A 54 7.30 -8.05 -27.51
CA ALA A 54 7.77 -8.15 -28.89
C ALA A 54 8.09 -9.59 -29.36
N ASP A 55 8.24 -10.56 -28.45
CA ASP A 55 8.42 -11.97 -28.80
C ASP A 55 7.08 -12.73 -28.77
N ASN A 56 6.27 -12.56 -29.82
CA ASN A 56 5.01 -13.29 -30.01
C ASN A 56 4.04 -13.20 -28.80
N GLY A 57 4.01 -12.06 -28.11
CA GLY A 57 3.19 -11.88 -26.90
C GLY A 57 3.91 -12.21 -25.59
N TYR A 58 5.21 -12.48 -25.64
CA TYR A 58 6.08 -12.69 -24.48
C TYR A 58 7.18 -11.63 -24.41
N ALA A 59 7.71 -11.48 -23.20
CA ALA A 59 8.91 -10.69 -22.95
C ALA A 59 10.10 -11.24 -23.76
N PRO A 60 10.82 -10.39 -24.51
CA PRO A 60 11.99 -10.82 -25.25
C PRO A 60 13.06 -11.46 -24.35
N ASN A 61 13.67 -12.52 -24.85
CA ASN A 61 14.77 -13.17 -24.14
C ASN A 61 15.97 -12.22 -23.97
N GLY A 62 16.60 -12.26 -22.79
CA GLY A 62 17.78 -11.45 -22.47
C GLY A 62 17.49 -9.98 -22.14
N VAL A 63 16.21 -9.58 -22.06
CA VAL A 63 15.79 -8.22 -21.72
C VAL A 63 15.26 -8.17 -20.29
N THR A 64 15.75 -7.21 -19.50
CA THR A 64 15.22 -6.94 -18.15
C THR A 64 13.83 -6.32 -18.25
N ASN A 65 12.87 -6.90 -17.53
CA ASN A 65 11.49 -6.41 -17.47
C ASN A 65 11.17 -5.86 -16.09
N GLN A 66 10.37 -4.80 -16.04
CA GLN A 66 9.83 -4.28 -14.79
C GLN A 66 8.43 -4.86 -14.56
N ALA A 67 8.17 -5.36 -13.36
CA ALA A 67 6.87 -5.85 -12.94
C ALA A 67 6.30 -4.96 -11.83
N ALA A 68 4.98 -4.79 -11.84
CA ALA A 68 4.30 -4.09 -10.77
C ALA A 68 4.24 -4.98 -9.51
N THR A 69 4.73 -4.48 -8.39
CA THR A 69 4.73 -5.24 -7.13
C THR A 69 3.32 -5.35 -6.58
N SER A 70 2.85 -6.57 -6.33
CA SER A 70 1.57 -6.82 -5.65
C SER A 70 1.80 -7.39 -4.26
N LEU A 71 0.89 -7.07 -3.33
CA LEU A 71 0.95 -7.56 -1.95
C LEU A 71 -0.31 -8.35 -1.63
N THR A 72 -0.16 -9.59 -1.18
CA THR A 72 -1.28 -10.40 -0.72
C THR A 72 -1.18 -10.65 0.78
N ARG A 73 -2.33 -10.53 1.44
CA ARG A 73 -2.56 -10.82 2.85
C ARG A 73 -3.83 -11.66 2.99
N PHE A 74 -4.05 -12.21 4.18
CA PHE A 74 -5.23 -12.99 4.49
C PHE A 74 -5.92 -12.42 5.73
N THR A 75 -7.24 -12.43 5.74
CA THR A 75 -7.99 -12.04 6.94
C THR A 75 -7.76 -13.04 8.08
N ASN A 76 -7.69 -12.53 9.31
CA ASN A 76 -7.59 -13.33 10.52
C ASN A 76 -8.96 -13.95 10.91
N ALA A 77 -9.02 -14.60 12.08
CA ALA A 77 -10.25 -15.19 12.62
C ALA A 77 -11.41 -14.18 12.81
N GLN A 78 -11.11 -12.88 12.92
CA GLN A 78 -12.09 -11.80 13.05
C GLN A 78 -12.45 -11.18 11.69
N GLY A 79 -11.99 -11.75 10.58
CA GLY A 79 -12.22 -11.20 9.25
C GLY A 79 -11.43 -9.93 8.96
N VAL A 80 -10.38 -9.63 9.73
CA VAL A 80 -9.63 -8.38 9.65
C VAL A 80 -8.31 -8.58 8.90
N VAL A 81 -7.97 -7.61 8.05
CA VAL A 81 -6.67 -7.51 7.37
C VAL A 81 -6.21 -6.04 7.32
N THR A 82 -4.91 -5.81 7.51
CA THR A 82 -4.32 -4.47 7.53
C THR A 82 -3.21 -4.36 6.48
N PHE A 83 -3.12 -3.20 5.87
CA PHE A 83 -2.06 -2.81 4.94
C PHE A 83 -1.44 -1.49 5.41
N ASP A 84 -0.14 -1.34 5.20
CA ASP A 84 0.53 -0.04 5.33
C ASP A 84 0.05 0.88 4.20
N ASP A 85 0.01 2.19 4.42
CA ASP A 85 -0.33 3.17 3.38
C ASP A 85 0.56 3.08 2.14
N MET A 86 0.05 3.61 1.03
CA MET A 86 0.73 3.66 -0.26
C MET A 86 0.65 5.07 -0.82
N ASP A 87 1.79 5.64 -1.21
CA ASP A 87 1.86 6.98 -1.82
C ASP A 87 1.27 7.05 -3.25
N SER A 88 0.73 5.94 -3.76
CA SER A 88 0.25 5.81 -5.13
C SER A 88 -1.09 5.08 -5.16
N PRO A 89 -2.01 5.41 -6.10
CA PRO A 89 -3.29 4.73 -6.23
C PRO A 89 -3.17 3.21 -6.38
N VAL A 90 -4.05 2.49 -5.69
CA VAL A 90 -4.06 1.03 -5.66
C VAL A 90 -5.46 0.47 -5.84
N LYS A 91 -5.51 -0.78 -6.29
CA LYS A 91 -6.71 -1.60 -6.36
C LYS A 91 -6.56 -2.79 -5.41
N TYR A 92 -7.60 -3.04 -4.63
CA TYR A 92 -7.73 -4.20 -3.78
C TYR A 92 -8.69 -5.22 -4.39
N ARG A 93 -8.45 -6.49 -4.06
CA ARG A 93 -9.27 -7.62 -4.48
C ARG A 93 -9.41 -8.59 -3.32
N ALA A 94 -10.63 -8.82 -2.87
CA ALA A 94 -10.96 -9.82 -1.86
C ALA A 94 -11.52 -11.07 -2.54
N ARG A 95 -10.91 -12.23 -2.32
CA ARG A 95 -11.35 -13.53 -2.84
C ARG A 95 -11.53 -14.53 -1.70
N ALA A 96 -12.66 -15.22 -1.73
CA ALA A 96 -12.95 -16.34 -0.85
C ALA A 96 -13.69 -17.45 -1.62
N GLN A 97 -13.50 -18.70 -1.22
CA GLN A 97 -14.18 -19.84 -1.83
C GLN A 97 -15.70 -19.72 -1.64
N GLY A 98 -16.47 -19.91 -2.71
CA GLY A 98 -17.93 -19.79 -2.67
C GLY A 98 -18.46 -18.36 -2.76
N TYR A 99 -17.58 -17.36 -2.87
CA TYR A 99 -17.94 -15.95 -3.04
C TYR A 99 -17.45 -15.41 -4.39
N VAL A 100 -18.11 -14.36 -4.87
CA VAL A 100 -17.67 -13.59 -6.04
C VAL A 100 -16.56 -12.62 -5.64
N ASP A 101 -15.62 -12.43 -6.57
CA ASP A 101 -14.65 -11.34 -6.61
C ASP A 101 -15.16 -9.99 -6.08
N ALA A 102 -14.72 -9.51 -4.91
CA ALA A 102 -14.96 -8.11 -4.51
C ALA A 102 -13.74 -7.23 -4.81
N TYR A 103 -13.99 -6.01 -5.29
CA TYR A 103 -12.95 -5.08 -5.72
C TYR A 103 -13.17 -3.70 -5.13
N LEU A 104 -12.08 -3.05 -4.71
CA LEU A 104 -12.06 -1.69 -4.19
C LEU A 104 -10.90 -0.94 -4.84
N THR A 105 -11.07 0.36 -5.04
CA THR A 105 -10.01 1.23 -5.54
C THR A 105 -9.78 2.35 -4.55
N GLU A 106 -8.54 2.56 -4.18
CA GLU A 106 -8.08 3.66 -3.34
C GLU A 106 -7.30 4.62 -4.24
N THR A 107 -7.82 5.84 -4.38
CA THR A 107 -7.23 6.89 -5.23
C THR A 107 -6.42 7.92 -4.45
N ASN A 108 -6.49 7.87 -3.12
CA ASN A 108 -5.81 8.80 -2.23
C ASN A 108 -4.79 7.99 -1.45
N GLY A 109 -3.50 8.29 -1.65
CA GLY A 109 -2.44 7.88 -0.74
C GLY A 109 -2.26 8.89 0.38
#